data_AF-A0A445D7M6-F1
#
_entry.id   AF-A0A445D7M6-F1
#
_cell.length_a   1.000
_cell.length_b   1.000
_cell.length_c   1.000
_cell.angle_alpha   90.00
_cell.angle_beta   90.00
_cell.angle_gamma   90.00
#
_symmetry.space_group_name_H-M   'P 1'
#
loop_
_entity.id
_entity.type
_entity.pdbx_description
1 polymer ?
#
loop_
_entity_poly.entity_id
_entity_poly.type
_entity_poly.pdbx_seq_one_letter_code
_entity_poly.pdbx_strand_id
1 'polypeptide(L)'
;MYKMSEICKVYRGEFVPMGDPSIWAPYEGAKVIANWTLRRATKGRPKSTRYLNEMDSRDMRGPRRCTTCGREAHSRSRYPQHAGPSSAGGQL
;
A
#
# COMPACT_ATOMS: atom_id res chain seq x y z
N MET A 1 39.45 -12.84 4.84
CA MET A 1 38.62 -13.58 3.86
C MET A 1 37.39 -14.12 4.58
N TYR A 2 36.18 -13.79 4.12
CA TYR A 2 34.95 -14.38 4.66
C TYR A 2 34.79 -15.82 4.15
N LYS A 3 34.57 -16.78 5.04
CA LYS A 3 34.28 -18.18 4.68
C LYS A 3 32.77 -18.41 4.61
N MET A 4 32.30 -19.17 3.62
CA MET A 4 30.86 -19.49 3.51
C MET A 4 30.32 -20.17 4.78
N SER A 5 31.15 -20.95 5.47
CA SER A 5 30.80 -21.56 6.76
C SER A 5 30.41 -20.55 7.84
N GLU A 6 30.95 -19.33 7.81
CA GLU A 6 30.63 -18.28 8.77
C GLU A 6 29.35 -17.54 8.37
N ILE A 7 29.15 -17.31 7.07
CA ILE A 7 27.93 -16.69 6.54
C ILE A 7 26.71 -17.60 6.79
N CYS A 8 26.84 -18.91 6.56
CA CYS A 8 25.76 -19.86 6.82
C CYS A 8 25.35 -19.91 8.31
N LYS A 9 26.27 -19.61 9.26
CA LYS A 9 25.94 -19.58 10.70
C LYS A 9 24.99 -18.44 11.05
N VAL A 10 25.07 -17.30 10.36
CA VAL A 10 24.20 -16.13 10.58
C VAL A 10 22.75 -16.45 10.22
N TYR A 11 22.53 -17.32 9.23
CA TYR A 11 21.21 -17.70 8.74
C TYR A 11 20.70 -19.03 9.31
N ARG A 12 21.30 -19.54 10.39
CA ARG A 12 20.84 -20.78 11.05
C ARG A 12 19.50 -20.65 11.79
N GLY A 13 19.04 -19.43 12.04
CA GLY A 13 17.74 -19.20 12.66
C GLY A 13 16.61 -19.60 11.73
N GLU A 14 15.74 -20.48 12.18
CA GLU A 14 14.51 -20.82 11.46
C GLU A 14 13.46 -19.75 11.71
N PHE A 15 12.80 -19.29 10.64
CA PHE A 15 11.61 -18.46 10.78
C PHE A 15 10.42 -19.36 11.07
N VAL A 16 9.67 -19.06 12.13
CA VAL A 16 8.38 -19.68 12.35
C VAL A 16 7.44 -19.23 11.22
N PRO A 17 6.80 -20.17 10.50
CA PRO A 17 5.79 -19.81 9.50
C PRO A 17 4.72 -18.93 10.14
N MET A 18 4.33 -17.88 9.42
CA MET A 18 3.23 -17.03 9.87
C MET A 18 1.95 -17.89 9.99
N GLY A 19 1.31 -17.87 11.15
CA GLY A 19 0.08 -18.61 11.40
C GLY A 19 -1.06 -18.13 10.50
N ASP A 20 -2.06 -18.98 10.29
CA ASP A 20 -3.23 -18.67 9.46
C ASP A 20 -3.89 -17.35 9.92
N PRO A 21 -4.01 -16.34 9.03
CA PRO A 21 -4.70 -15.09 9.30
C PRO A 21 -6.11 -15.25 9.87
N SER A 22 -6.79 -16.37 9.60
CA SER A 22 -8.13 -16.66 10.13
C SER A 22 -8.17 -16.85 11.65
N ILE A 23 -7.03 -17.20 12.26
CA ILE A 23 -6.88 -17.49 13.70
C ILE A 23 -6.41 -16.25 14.46
N TRP A 24 -6.07 -15.15 13.76
CA TRP A 24 -5.57 -13.96 14.41
C TRP A 24 -6.69 -13.27 15.21
N ALA A 25 -6.37 -12.89 16.44
CA ALA A 25 -7.29 -12.10 17.25
C ALA A 25 -7.62 -10.77 16.55
N PRO A 26 -8.84 -10.24 16.71
CA PRO A 26 -9.18 -8.90 16.21
C PRO A 26 -8.19 -7.86 16.73
N TYR A 27 -7.77 -6.95 15.86
CA TYR A 27 -6.89 -5.84 16.27
C TYR A 27 -7.65 -4.86 17.17
N GLU A 28 -7.28 -4.80 18.45
CA GLU A 28 -7.85 -3.87 19.45
C GLU A 28 -7.10 -2.53 19.54
N GLY A 29 -6.00 -2.36 18.81
CA GLY A 29 -5.21 -1.13 18.87
C GLY A 29 -5.87 0.07 18.19
N ALA A 30 -5.32 1.26 18.45
CA ALA A 30 -5.80 2.49 17.83
C ALA A 30 -5.71 2.42 16.30
N LYS A 31 -6.83 2.64 15.61
CA LYS A 31 -6.84 2.80 14.15
C LYS A 31 -6.20 4.13 13.80
N VAL A 32 -4.93 4.10 13.40
CA VAL A 32 -4.21 5.29 12.90
C VAL A 32 -4.77 5.62 11.51
N ILE A 33 -5.76 6.50 11.47
CA ILE A 33 -6.29 7.06 10.23
C ILE A 33 -5.54 8.37 9.96
N ALA A 34 -4.86 8.45 8.83
CA ALA A 34 -4.15 9.66 8.45
C ALA A 34 -5.13 10.84 8.31
N ASN A 35 -4.85 11.92 9.04
CA ASN A 35 -5.58 13.18 8.92
C ASN A 35 -5.49 13.71 7.48
N TRP A 36 -6.65 13.81 6.81
CA TRP A 36 -6.85 14.28 5.46
C TRP A 36 -6.39 15.73 5.19
N THR A 37 -6.52 16.64 6.15
CA THR A 37 -6.24 18.08 6.01
C THR A 37 -4.76 18.37 6.19
N LEU A 38 -4.05 17.51 6.93
CA LEU A 38 -2.60 17.57 7.11
C LEU A 38 -1.82 16.79 6.04
N ARG A 39 -2.51 16.26 5.01
CA ARG A 39 -1.82 15.57 3.91
C ARG A 39 -1.01 16.59 3.11
N ARG A 40 0.24 16.22 2.78
CA ARG A 40 1.06 16.98 1.82
C ARG A 40 0.22 17.31 0.59
N ALA A 41 0.15 18.61 0.26
CA ALA A 41 -0.43 19.10 -0.97
C ALA A 41 0.19 18.36 -2.16
N THR A 42 -0.58 18.18 -3.22
CA THR A 42 -0.32 17.39 -4.43
C THR A 42 0.89 17.83 -5.28
N LYS A 43 1.90 18.49 -4.68
CA LYS A 43 3.25 18.52 -5.25
C LYS A 43 3.78 17.08 -5.17
N GLY A 44 3.41 16.34 -6.21
CA GLY A 44 3.41 14.89 -6.23
C GLY A 44 4.81 14.30 -6.19
N ARG A 45 4.86 12.98 -6.15
CA ARG A 45 6.09 12.24 -6.42
C ARG A 45 6.63 12.68 -7.79
N PRO A 46 7.91 13.05 -7.91
CA PRO A 46 8.53 13.27 -9.22
C PRO A 46 8.26 12.08 -10.15
N LYS A 47 8.08 12.35 -11.45
CA LYS A 47 7.91 11.27 -12.42
C LYS A 47 9.11 10.33 -12.30
N SER A 48 8.83 9.03 -12.18
CA SER A 48 9.87 8.01 -12.16
C SER A 48 10.59 8.03 -13.50
N THR A 49 11.92 8.06 -13.46
CA THR A 49 12.79 7.88 -14.62
C THR A 49 13.21 6.42 -14.81
N ARG A 50 12.85 5.54 -13.87
CA ARG A 50 13.16 4.12 -13.93
C ARG A 50 12.38 3.42 -15.06
N TYR A 51 13.05 2.52 -15.78
CA TYR A 51 12.43 1.60 -16.73
C TYR A 51 11.41 0.69 -16.02
N LEU A 52 10.21 0.55 -16.60
CA LEU A 52 9.16 -0.33 -16.09
C LEU A 52 9.49 -1.77 -16.45
N ASN A 53 9.44 -2.68 -15.48
CA ASN A 53 9.59 -4.12 -15.72
C ASN A 53 8.25 -4.85 -15.57
N GLU A 54 8.26 -6.17 -15.76
CA GLU A 54 7.07 -7.02 -15.66
C GLU A 54 6.38 -6.93 -14.30
N MET A 55 7.15 -6.75 -13.21
CA MET A 55 6.61 -6.57 -11.85
C MET A 55 5.88 -5.22 -11.67
N ASP A 56 6.16 -4.23 -12.52
CA ASP A 56 5.44 -2.96 -12.54
C ASP A 56 4.12 -3.07 -13.32
N SER A 57 3.97 -4.07 -14.19
CA SER A 57 2.76 -4.28 -14.98
C SER A 57 1.54 -4.47 -14.08
N ARG A 58 0.43 -3.87 -14.51
CA ARG A 58 -0.83 -3.91 -13.76
C ARG A 58 -1.62 -5.18 -14.02
N ASP A 59 -1.33 -5.86 -15.12
CA ASP A 59 -2.04 -7.08 -15.52
C ASP A 59 -1.79 -8.23 -14.54
N MET A 60 -0.64 -8.20 -13.85
CA MET A 60 -0.31 -9.14 -12.76
C MET A 60 -0.90 -8.75 -11.40
N ARG A 61 -1.51 -7.56 -11.27
CA ARG A 61 -2.11 -7.12 -10.01
C ARG A 61 -3.58 -7.52 -9.99
N GLY A 62 -4.02 -8.08 -8.86
CA GLY A 62 -5.43 -8.35 -8.63
C GLY A 62 -6.30 -7.08 -8.69
N PRO A 63 -7.64 -7.25 -8.65
CA PRO A 63 -8.58 -6.14 -8.75
C PRO A 63 -8.28 -5.00 -7.78
N ARG A 64 -8.42 -3.77 -8.26
CA ARG A 64 -8.15 -2.59 -7.43
C ARG A 64 -9.19 -2.47 -6.33
N ARG A 65 -8.73 -2.52 -5.08
CA ARG A 65 -9.54 -2.26 -3.88
C ARG A 65 -9.47 -0.79 -3.48
N CYS A 66 -10.61 -0.26 -3.01
CA CYS A 66 -10.66 1.05 -2.37
C CYS A 66 -9.74 1.05 -1.15
N THR A 67 -8.77 1.98 -1.08
CA THR A 67 -7.87 2.05 0.08
C THR A 67 -8.57 2.54 1.36
N THR A 68 -9.80 3.06 1.26
CA THR A 68 -10.59 3.51 2.42
C THR A 68 -11.47 2.40 3.00
N CYS A 69 -12.14 1.61 2.15
CA CYS A 69 -13.11 0.60 2.61
C CYS A 69 -12.84 -0.84 2.12
N GLY A 70 -11.73 -1.07 1.40
CA GLY A 70 -11.29 -2.40 0.97
C GLY A 70 -12.11 -3.06 -0.14
N ARG A 71 -13.20 -2.44 -0.63
CA ARG A 71 -14.07 -3.02 -1.66
C ARG A 71 -13.54 -2.78 -3.08
N GLU A 72 -13.78 -3.74 -3.99
CA GLU A 72 -13.28 -3.70 -5.38
C GLU A 72 -14.14 -2.84 -6.33
N ALA A 73 -15.31 -2.38 -5.88
CA ALA A 73 -16.25 -1.63 -6.71
C ALA A 73 -15.76 -0.22 -7.09
N HIS A 74 -14.86 0.38 -6.31
CA HIS A 74 -14.42 1.74 -6.56
C HIS A 74 -12.99 1.99 -6.09
N SER A 75 -12.31 2.93 -6.76
CA SER A 75 -11.08 3.50 -6.25
C SER A 75 -11.37 4.51 -5.14
N ARG A 76 -10.35 4.83 -4.34
CA ARG A 76 -10.44 5.86 -3.29
C ARG A 76 -11.04 7.20 -3.77
N SER A 77 -10.81 7.60 -5.01
CA SER A 77 -11.33 8.85 -5.58
C SER A 77 -12.86 8.87 -5.75
N ARG A 78 -13.47 7.69 -5.83
CA ARG A 78 -14.93 7.51 -5.90
C ARG A 78 -15.51 6.94 -4.60
N TYR A 79 -14.71 6.88 -3.54
CA TYR A 79 -15.25 6.63 -2.21
C TYR A 79 -16.18 7.79 -1.87
N PRO A 80 -17.41 7.55 -1.38
CA PRO A 80 -18.29 8.60 -0.87
C PRO A 80 -17.61 9.31 0.32
N GLN A 81 -16.76 10.28 0.01
CA GLN A 81 -16.24 11.25 0.95
C GLN A 81 -17.35 12.26 1.14
N HIS A 82 -17.69 12.62 2.38
CA HIS A 82 -18.60 13.72 2.68
C HIS A 82 -18.26 14.90 1.76
N ALA A 83 -19.25 15.35 0.98
CA ALA A 83 -19.08 16.35 -0.06
C ALA A 83 -18.57 17.66 0.54
N GLY A 84 -17.26 17.92 0.40
CA GLY A 84 -16.72 19.27 0.38
C GLY A 84 -16.87 19.84 -1.04
N PRO A 85 -17.05 21.15 -1.21
CA PRO A 85 -17.55 21.74 -2.46
C PRO A 85 -16.63 21.40 -3.64
N SER A 86 -17.23 20.78 -4.66
CA SER A 86 -16.63 20.55 -5.97
C SER A 86 -16.23 21.88 -6.60
N SER A 87 -14.93 22.15 -6.71
CA SER A 87 -14.47 23.20 -7.62
C SER A 87 -14.65 22.69 -9.05
N ALA A 88 -15.64 23.28 -9.72
CA ALA A 88 -15.94 23.11 -11.13
C ALA A 88 -14.70 23.34 -12.01
N GLY A 89 -14.65 22.59 -13.11
CA GLY A 89 -13.48 22.51 -14.00
C GLY A 89 -13.12 23.79 -14.74
N GLY A 90 -11.87 23.85 -15.17
CA GLY A 90 -11.43 24.68 -16.29
C GLY A 90 -11.16 23.76 -17.49
N GLN A 91 -11.90 23.97 -18.58
CA GLN A 91 -11.49 23.56 -19.92
C GLN A 91 -10.65 24.68 -20.55
N LEU A 92 -9.88 24.28 -21.56
CA LEU A 92 -8.94 25.05 -22.39
C LEU A 92 -9.52 26.36 -22.94
#